data_AF-A0ABC8VT49-F1
#
_entry.id   AF-A0ABC8VT49-F1
#
_cell.length_a   1.000
_cell.length_b   1.000
_cell.length_c   1.000
_cell.angle_alpha   90.00
_cell.angle_beta   90.00
_cell.angle_gamma   90.00
#
_symmetry.space_group_name_H-M   'P 1'
#
loop_
_entity.id
_entity.type
_entity.pdbx_description
1 polymer ?
#
loop_
_entity_poly.entity_id
_entity_poly.type
_entity_poly.pdbx_seq_one_letter_code
_entity_poly.pdbx_strand_id
1 'polypeptide(L)'
;MQTSKTRNGPSDAPQRTSPRTPRASRVAKTGGNETDSTGVTPTRTPTERSPKKKRPSRLSELESKVSQLQDELKKAKEQLSSSEARRRHTQQEAEEAKKQEQDATSKLGDLQRQLDEYSAAEESRLQELRKISQERDRAWESELEAVQKQQSVDATALSSAMSEIQRLKQQLEATSESDAARAKQCEYAETEIEGLKQEMEIRLATIEGLKINVGESDMAAAEANAMATEAKQQLETAKTTIDSLIAEGARMQECLRSKDMELNESKARIASLEEDLRKAQDMANTNVSFGNPEPEALKNVVNTGDANGSCESSDQEIEHLRTALEVAEIRYQEEQTRMTIETKTAYEMLENMKAEYTRRVGELELELKNKNDALIEAMAAACAEGKAQQDPHKSDAMQPELEAKLMRSITDITELKASLMDKENALQSLAEENETLKMQAGRTEAELQQKYEAAVAELELAKAAEQDVRMRLGLVTEEADKSSRRAARASEQLDAAQAASGEMEAELRRLRVQSDQWRKAAEAAAAVLSGGGENNGIGRTVERTGSLEPEYNNSIGGKLMSSPFSDEVDEESPKRRNSGGVLRRMSGLWKKSPK
;
A
#
# COMPACT_ATOMS: atom_id res chain seq x y z
N MET A 1 -10.73 53.46 17.24
CA MET A 1 -10.03 53.41 18.56
C MET A 1 -8.58 53.77 18.29
N GLN A 2 -7.98 54.90 18.71
CA GLN A 2 -8.32 55.89 19.74
C GLN A 2 -8.55 55.32 21.14
N THR A 3 -8.06 55.92 22.24
CA THR A 3 -7.21 57.13 22.40
C THR A 3 -5.70 56.77 22.22
N SER A 4 -4.62 57.23 22.88
CA SER A 4 -4.28 58.12 24.02
C SER A 4 -2.91 58.81 23.77
N LYS A 5 -2.54 59.86 24.52
CA LYS A 5 -1.24 60.56 24.38
C LYS A 5 -0.83 61.33 25.66
N THR A 6 0.39 61.15 26.15
CA THR A 6 1.12 61.98 27.17
C THR A 6 2.54 61.39 27.26
N ARG A 7 3.69 62.09 27.29
CA ARG A 7 4.13 63.45 27.66
C ARG A 7 4.14 63.75 29.17
N ASN A 8 5.33 63.70 29.78
CA ASN A 8 5.96 64.83 30.49
C ASN A 8 7.45 64.56 30.78
N GLY A 9 8.17 65.60 31.20
CA GLY A 9 9.63 65.60 31.46
C GLY A 9 10.01 65.46 32.96
N PRO A 10 11.29 65.71 33.30
CA PRO A 10 11.87 65.39 34.61
C PRO A 10 11.69 66.50 35.67
N SER A 11 11.70 66.13 36.97
CA SER A 11 12.16 66.98 38.08
C SER A 11 12.38 66.20 39.38
N ASP A 12 13.33 66.70 40.17
CA ASP A 12 13.47 66.69 41.65
C ASP A 12 13.30 65.43 42.53
N ALA A 13 14.19 65.34 43.53
CA ALA A 13 14.00 64.58 44.76
C ALA A 13 13.07 65.34 45.73
N PRO A 14 12.45 64.70 46.75
CA PRO A 14 13.17 64.64 48.03
C PRO A 14 12.81 63.49 49.02
N GLN A 15 13.69 63.33 50.02
CA GLN A 15 13.42 63.00 51.43
C GLN A 15 12.71 61.68 51.88
N ARG A 16 13.47 60.95 52.71
CA ARG A 16 13.10 60.39 54.04
C ARG A 16 12.07 59.25 54.13
N THR A 17 12.50 58.23 54.89
CA THR A 17 11.88 58.06 56.21
C THR A 17 12.93 58.18 57.32
N SER A 18 12.52 58.78 58.44
CA SER A 18 13.23 58.72 59.73
C SER A 18 12.18 58.86 60.83
N PRO A 19 12.25 58.04 61.88
CA PRO A 19 12.02 58.54 63.23
C PRO A 19 13.31 58.33 64.07
N ARG A 20 13.88 59.35 64.73
CA ARG A 20 13.35 60.20 65.83
C ARG A 20 13.67 59.60 67.21
N THR A 21 14.41 60.36 68.01
CA THR A 21 14.85 60.03 69.38
C THR A 21 13.71 60.08 70.41
N PRO A 22 13.88 59.35 71.53
CA PRO A 22 14.19 59.96 72.84
C PRO A 22 15.47 59.36 73.46
N ARG A 23 16.30 60.01 74.29
CA ARG A 23 16.12 60.98 75.40
C ARG A 23 16.00 60.33 76.80
N ALA A 24 17.14 60.32 77.51
CA ALA A 24 17.34 60.49 78.96
C ALA A 24 17.33 59.29 79.97
N SER A 25 18.48 59.21 80.67
CA SER A 25 18.66 59.13 82.15
C SER A 25 18.31 57.89 82.99
N ARG A 26 19.34 57.29 83.62
CA ARG A 26 19.71 57.44 85.06
C ARG A 26 21.13 56.86 85.31
N VAL A 27 22.06 57.59 85.96
CA VAL A 27 22.37 57.65 87.42
C VAL A 27 23.04 56.37 87.95
N ALA A 28 24.12 56.38 88.75
CA ALA A 28 24.81 57.47 89.48
C ALA A 28 26.25 57.74 88.97
N LYS A 29 26.96 58.85 89.26
CA LYS A 29 26.84 60.00 90.18
C LYS A 29 27.25 59.84 91.66
N THR A 30 28.57 59.88 91.88
CA THR A 30 29.28 60.73 92.86
C THR A 30 30.51 61.28 92.11
N GLY A 31 30.86 62.57 92.04
CA GLY A 31 30.47 63.76 92.79
C GLY A 31 31.65 64.23 93.65
N GLY A 32 32.25 65.41 93.47
CA GLY A 32 32.06 66.45 92.43
C GLY A 32 33.08 67.60 92.59
N ASN A 33 32.86 68.69 91.85
CA ASN A 33 32.99 70.12 92.22
C ASN A 33 34.14 70.63 93.14
N GLU A 34 34.76 71.80 92.92
CA GLU A 34 34.78 72.73 91.78
C GLU A 34 35.94 73.74 91.93
N THR A 35 35.90 74.87 91.22
CA THR A 35 36.95 75.90 91.12
C THR A 35 37.03 76.90 92.27
N ASP A 36 38.24 77.45 92.42
CA ASP A 36 38.57 78.88 92.61
C ASP A 36 38.92 79.51 93.99
N SER A 37 40.07 80.19 93.93
CA SER A 37 40.43 81.51 94.50
C SER A 37 40.38 81.85 96.01
N THR A 38 41.56 82.32 96.46
CA THR A 38 41.83 83.40 97.44
C THR A 38 41.47 83.25 98.93
N GLY A 39 42.46 83.53 99.80
CA GLY A 39 42.25 84.58 100.81
C GLY A 39 42.65 84.32 102.28
N VAL A 40 43.78 84.92 102.67
CA VAL A 40 44.03 85.58 103.99
C VAL A 40 44.13 84.72 105.28
N THR A 41 45.04 85.15 106.15
CA THR A 41 45.35 84.57 107.48
C THR A 41 44.35 84.98 108.58
N PRO A 42 44.26 84.17 109.65
CA PRO A 42 44.65 84.70 110.96
C PRO A 42 45.50 83.70 111.78
N THR A 43 46.16 83.98 112.91
CA THR A 43 46.72 85.14 113.66
C THR A 43 46.90 84.62 115.11
N ARG A 44 47.90 85.14 115.85
CA ARG A 44 48.18 84.98 117.30
C ARG A 44 49.20 83.89 117.72
N THR A 45 50.01 84.28 118.70
CA THR A 45 51.13 83.56 119.35
C THR A 45 50.72 83.04 120.73
N PRO A 46 51.65 82.41 121.48
CA PRO A 46 52.22 83.18 122.60
C PRO A 46 53.76 83.15 122.74
N THR A 47 54.25 84.18 123.43
CA THR A 47 55.58 84.40 124.03
C THR A 47 55.90 83.33 125.11
N GLU A 48 57.11 83.10 125.67
CA GLU A 48 58.37 83.87 125.78
C GLU A 48 59.57 82.94 126.20
N ARG A 49 60.79 83.50 126.29
CA ARG A 49 61.99 83.07 127.08
C ARG A 49 63.02 82.06 126.51
N SER A 50 64.12 82.64 126.02
CA SER A 50 65.53 82.22 126.24
C SER A 50 65.84 81.94 127.74
N PRO A 51 66.89 81.18 128.16
CA PRO A 51 68.23 81.16 127.53
C PRO A 51 69.14 79.89 127.64
N LYS A 52 70.25 79.92 126.87
CA LYS A 52 71.61 79.37 127.15
C LYS A 52 71.83 77.90 127.63
N LYS A 53 72.55 77.15 126.76
CA LYS A 53 73.55 76.07 127.03
C LYS A 53 73.11 74.76 127.74
N LYS A 54 73.18 73.62 127.02
CA LYS A 54 74.18 72.51 127.23
C LYS A 54 73.98 71.33 126.23
N ARG A 55 75.07 70.61 125.93
CA ARG A 55 75.12 69.22 125.39
C ARG A 55 75.09 68.22 126.58
N PRO A 56 74.86 66.90 126.44
CA PRO A 56 75.04 66.01 125.27
C PRO A 56 73.74 65.24 124.89
N SER A 57 73.70 64.20 124.04
CA SER A 57 74.71 63.50 123.22
C SER A 57 74.14 63.20 121.82
N ARG A 58 74.99 62.95 120.80
CA ARG A 58 74.57 62.83 119.39
C ARG A 58 74.56 61.40 118.81
N LEU A 59 75.05 60.39 119.55
CA LEU A 59 75.45 59.12 118.94
C LEU A 59 74.27 58.15 118.73
N SER A 60 73.52 57.82 119.78
CA SER A 60 72.40 56.86 119.68
C SER A 60 71.27 57.34 118.74
N GLU A 61 71.09 58.66 118.61
CA GLU A 61 70.13 59.28 117.67
C GLU A 61 70.60 59.20 116.19
N LEU A 62 71.90 59.01 115.95
CA LEU A 62 72.44 58.70 114.62
C LEU A 62 72.42 57.19 114.37
N GLU A 63 72.70 56.37 115.39
CA GLU A 63 72.71 54.92 115.30
C GLU A 63 71.32 54.36 115.01
N SER A 64 70.26 54.84 115.69
CA SER A 64 68.88 54.46 115.36
C SER A 64 68.46 54.90 113.95
N LYS A 65 68.97 56.04 113.46
CA LYS A 65 68.74 56.50 112.08
C LYS A 65 69.51 55.66 111.06
N VAL A 66 70.69 55.14 111.39
CA VAL A 66 71.41 54.19 110.55
C VAL A 66 70.64 52.87 110.46
N SER A 67 70.14 52.33 111.57
CA SER A 67 69.27 51.13 111.54
C SER A 67 67.98 51.37 110.74
N GLN A 68 67.30 52.50 110.98
CA GLN A 68 66.10 52.88 110.21
C GLN A 68 66.40 52.99 108.71
N LEU A 69 67.50 53.64 108.31
CA LEU A 69 67.91 53.74 106.91
C LEU A 69 68.34 52.39 106.31
N GLN A 70 68.86 51.46 107.10
CA GLN A 70 69.15 50.09 106.66
C GLN A 70 67.87 49.28 106.41
N ASP A 71 66.88 49.38 107.30
CA ASP A 71 65.57 48.74 107.13
C ASP A 71 64.74 49.40 106.02
N GLU A 72 64.80 50.73 105.87
CA GLU A 72 64.19 51.44 104.73
C GLU A 72 64.88 51.09 103.41
N LEU A 73 66.21 50.95 103.38
CA LEU A 73 66.94 50.46 102.21
C LEU A 73 66.61 49.00 101.89
N LYS A 74 66.45 48.15 102.90
CA LYS A 74 66.01 46.75 102.72
C LYS A 74 64.59 46.71 102.14
N LYS A 75 63.65 47.45 102.74
CA LYS A 75 62.27 47.58 102.27
C LYS A 75 62.18 48.16 100.87
N ALA A 76 63.03 49.14 100.53
CA ALA A 76 63.13 49.70 99.18
C ALA A 76 63.70 48.69 98.17
N LYS A 77 64.69 47.87 98.54
CA LYS A 77 65.19 46.76 97.71
C LYS A 77 64.14 45.67 97.51
N GLU A 78 63.41 45.30 98.57
CA GLU A 78 62.31 44.33 98.51
C GLU A 78 61.17 44.88 97.61
N GLN A 79 60.76 46.13 97.80
CA GLN A 79 59.80 46.80 96.92
C GLN A 79 60.29 46.87 95.47
N LEU A 80 61.53 47.26 95.21
CA LEU A 80 62.12 47.26 93.87
C LEU A 80 62.11 45.86 93.26
N SER A 81 62.52 44.82 93.99
CA SER A 81 62.49 43.44 93.50
C SER A 81 61.07 42.95 93.19
N SER A 82 60.07 43.33 94.01
CA SER A 82 58.66 43.02 93.76
C SER A 82 58.08 43.79 92.57
N SER A 83 58.56 45.02 92.34
CA SER A 83 58.18 45.86 91.21
C SER A 83 58.83 45.37 89.91
N GLU A 84 60.09 44.91 89.96
CA GLU A 84 60.74 44.24 88.84
C GLU A 84 60.10 42.90 88.51
N ALA A 85 59.75 42.10 89.52
CA ALA A 85 59.02 40.84 89.32
C ALA A 85 57.66 41.09 88.67
N ARG A 86 56.90 42.08 89.17
CA ARG A 86 55.63 42.52 88.56
C ARG A 86 55.85 43.01 87.12
N ARG A 87 56.88 43.81 86.86
CA ARG A 87 57.21 44.29 85.51
C ARG A 87 57.52 43.13 84.56
N ARG A 88 58.34 42.15 84.99
CA ARG A 88 58.65 40.94 84.21
C ARG A 88 57.39 40.13 83.91
N HIS A 89 56.50 39.95 84.89
CA HIS A 89 55.21 39.29 84.72
C HIS A 89 54.34 40.01 83.68
N THR A 90 54.13 41.32 83.84
CA THR A 90 53.33 42.12 82.87
C THR A 90 53.96 42.21 81.49
N GLN A 91 55.28 42.09 81.38
CA GLN A 91 55.97 42.01 80.09
C GLN A 91 55.72 40.65 79.43
N GLN A 92 55.84 39.55 80.18
CA GLN A 92 55.53 38.21 79.67
C GLN A 92 54.06 38.11 79.25
N GLU A 93 53.12 38.60 80.06
CA GLU A 93 51.69 38.67 79.71
C GLU A 93 51.45 39.47 78.42
N ALA A 94 52.16 40.58 78.21
CA ALA A 94 52.06 41.39 76.98
C ALA A 94 52.70 40.69 75.76
N GLU A 95 53.81 39.97 75.94
CA GLU A 95 54.45 39.18 74.88
C GLU A 95 53.61 37.95 74.49
N GLU A 96 52.99 37.28 75.46
CA GLU A 96 52.03 36.19 75.24
C GLU A 96 50.73 36.69 74.58
N ALA A 97 50.17 37.83 75.03
CA ALA A 97 49.01 38.44 74.39
C ALA A 97 49.30 38.87 72.94
N LYS A 98 50.48 39.45 72.68
CA LYS A 98 50.91 39.80 71.32
C LYS A 98 51.08 38.56 70.43
N LYS A 99 51.57 37.45 70.98
CA LYS A 99 51.61 36.17 70.26
C LYS A 99 50.20 35.67 69.93
N GLN A 100 49.27 35.74 70.89
CA GLN A 100 47.86 35.36 70.67
C GLN A 100 47.19 36.26 69.61
N GLU A 101 47.51 37.56 69.57
CA GLU A 101 47.07 38.49 68.52
C GLU A 101 47.62 38.08 67.14
N GLN A 102 48.90 37.70 67.05
CA GLN A 102 49.50 37.21 65.80
C GLN A 102 48.91 35.85 65.36
N ASP A 103 48.64 34.94 66.31
CA ASP A 103 48.00 33.64 66.09
C ASP A 103 46.48 33.79 65.78
N ALA A 104 45.86 34.93 66.07
CA ALA A 104 44.48 35.24 65.74
C ALA A 104 44.34 35.97 64.39
N THR A 105 45.23 36.94 64.11
CA THR A 105 45.25 37.69 62.84
C THR A 105 45.65 36.81 61.66
N SER A 106 46.56 35.86 61.84
CA SER A 106 46.87 34.82 60.84
C SER A 106 45.63 33.97 60.51
N LYS A 107 44.96 33.40 61.52
CA LYS A 107 43.71 32.63 61.34
C LYS A 107 42.59 33.44 60.69
N LEU A 108 42.45 34.72 61.03
CA LEU A 108 41.48 35.62 60.38
C LEU A 108 41.83 35.81 58.89
N GLY A 109 43.12 35.93 58.55
CA GLY A 109 43.58 35.97 57.16
C GLY A 109 43.39 34.65 56.41
N ASP A 110 43.46 33.50 57.09
CA ASP A 110 43.14 32.18 56.51
C ASP A 110 41.64 32.03 56.24
N LEU A 111 40.80 32.41 57.21
CA LEU A 111 39.34 32.40 57.07
C LEU A 111 38.85 33.36 55.98
N GLN A 112 39.47 34.54 55.84
CA GLN A 112 39.18 35.47 54.76
C GLN A 112 39.49 34.84 53.39
N ARG A 113 40.69 34.25 53.22
CA ARG A 113 41.05 33.54 51.98
C ARG A 113 40.10 32.40 51.65
N GLN A 114 39.71 31.60 52.64
CA GLN A 114 38.70 30.55 52.44
C GLN A 114 37.33 31.13 52.01
N LEU A 115 36.89 32.24 52.60
CA LEU A 115 35.64 32.90 52.22
C LEU A 115 35.68 33.44 50.77
N ASP A 116 36.81 34.01 50.37
CA ASP A 116 37.03 34.50 49.00
C ASP A 116 37.07 33.33 47.98
N GLU A 117 37.73 32.22 48.33
CA GLU A 117 37.75 30.97 47.55
C GLU A 117 36.35 30.36 47.40
N TYR A 118 35.57 30.24 48.49
CA TYR A 118 34.18 29.78 48.45
C TYR A 118 33.29 30.71 47.61
N SER A 119 33.50 32.03 47.69
CA SER A 119 32.74 33.02 46.91
C SER A 119 33.03 32.87 45.41
N ALA A 120 34.30 32.74 45.01
CA ALA A 120 34.68 32.52 43.62
C ALA A 120 34.18 31.17 43.06
N ALA A 121 34.17 30.11 43.88
CA ALA A 121 33.60 28.82 43.52
C ALA A 121 32.07 28.88 43.33
N GLU A 122 31.36 29.57 44.23
CA GLU A 122 29.90 29.77 44.10
C GLU A 122 29.55 30.65 42.89
N GLU A 123 30.29 31.74 42.64
CA GLU A 123 30.11 32.54 41.42
C GLU A 123 30.31 31.70 40.15
N SER A 124 31.33 30.84 40.13
CA SER A 124 31.60 29.93 39.01
C SER A 124 30.43 28.95 38.81
N ARG A 125 29.95 28.31 39.88
CA ARG A 125 28.78 27.42 39.87
C ARG A 125 27.52 28.13 39.38
N LEU A 126 27.30 29.37 39.79
CA LEU A 126 26.19 30.21 39.32
C LEU A 126 26.36 30.62 37.85
N GLN A 127 27.57 30.78 37.32
CA GLN A 127 27.78 30.98 35.88
C GLN A 127 27.48 29.71 35.08
N GLU A 128 27.88 28.53 35.57
CA GLU A 128 27.55 27.24 34.95
C GLU A 128 26.04 26.97 34.93
N LEU A 129 25.33 27.19 36.03
CA LEU A 129 23.87 27.06 36.08
C LEU A 129 23.15 27.99 35.09
N ARG A 130 23.66 29.22 34.88
CA ARG A 130 23.14 30.14 33.85
C ARG A 130 23.40 29.63 32.43
N LYS A 131 24.58 29.06 32.14
CA LYS A 131 24.89 28.43 30.85
C LYS A 131 23.97 27.25 30.59
N ILE A 132 23.83 26.35 31.56
CA ILE A 132 22.96 25.16 31.49
C ILE A 132 21.50 25.57 31.24
N SER A 133 20.98 26.62 31.90
CA SER A 133 19.62 27.10 31.58
C SER A 133 19.54 27.51 30.11
N GLN A 134 20.39 28.44 29.65
CA GLN A 134 20.35 28.92 28.27
C GLN A 134 20.55 27.79 27.24
N GLU A 135 21.32 26.76 27.55
CA GLU A 135 21.50 25.59 26.68
C GLU A 135 20.24 24.72 26.60
N ARG A 136 19.54 24.49 27.71
CA ARG A 136 18.20 23.86 27.67
C ARG A 136 17.20 24.73 26.91
N ASP A 137 17.22 26.04 27.15
CA ASP A 137 16.22 26.96 26.62
C ASP A 137 16.36 27.04 25.08
N ARG A 138 17.59 27.14 24.55
CA ARG A 138 17.91 27.00 23.12
C ARG A 138 17.57 25.61 22.55
N ALA A 139 17.74 24.55 23.32
CA ALA A 139 17.35 23.19 22.89
C ALA A 139 15.83 23.07 22.76
N TRP A 140 15.07 23.63 23.69
CA TRP A 140 13.60 23.69 23.64
C TRP A 140 13.11 24.54 22.47
N GLU A 141 13.74 25.69 22.19
CA GLU A 141 13.48 26.49 20.98
C GLU A 141 13.74 25.69 19.70
N SER A 142 14.83 24.92 19.65
CA SER A 142 15.21 24.08 18.50
C SER A 142 14.26 22.89 18.31
N GLU A 143 13.82 22.25 19.40
CA GLU A 143 12.84 21.17 19.37
C GLU A 143 11.45 21.69 18.95
N LEU A 144 11.05 22.88 19.40
CA LEU A 144 9.81 23.54 18.97
C LEU A 144 9.84 23.91 17.49
N GLU A 145 10.95 24.48 17.00
CA GLU A 145 11.13 24.81 15.58
C GLU A 145 11.13 23.53 14.70
N ALA A 146 11.72 22.43 15.18
CA ALA A 146 11.68 21.14 14.51
C ALA A 146 10.25 20.57 14.43
N VAL A 147 9.47 20.62 15.52
CA VAL A 147 8.06 20.21 15.53
C VAL A 147 7.21 21.09 14.61
N GLN A 148 7.42 22.41 14.60
CA GLN A 148 6.70 23.31 13.69
C GLN A 148 7.02 23.03 12.21
N LYS A 149 8.28 22.70 11.89
CA LYS A 149 8.69 22.27 10.55
C LYS A 149 8.06 20.92 10.17
N GLN A 150 8.01 19.96 11.09
CA GLN A 150 7.32 18.69 10.82
C GLN A 150 5.83 18.92 10.55
N GLN A 151 5.15 19.73 11.38
CA GLN A 151 3.74 20.07 11.18
C GLN A 151 3.45 20.75 9.83
N SER A 152 4.37 21.56 9.30
CA SER A 152 4.18 22.16 7.96
C SER A 152 4.38 21.16 6.82
N VAL A 153 5.29 20.19 6.98
CA VAL A 153 5.44 19.04 6.07
C VAL A 153 4.20 18.13 6.14
N ASP A 154 3.74 17.77 7.34
CA ASP A 154 2.55 16.94 7.54
C ASP A 154 1.29 17.61 6.95
N ALA A 155 1.13 18.93 7.11
CA ALA A 155 0.02 19.69 6.53
C ALA A 155 0.06 19.73 4.99
N THR A 156 1.25 19.87 4.40
CA THR A 156 1.39 19.84 2.93
C THR A 156 1.16 18.43 2.37
N ALA A 157 1.70 17.39 3.02
CA ALA A 157 1.44 16.00 2.67
C ALA A 157 -0.05 15.64 2.78
N LEU A 158 -0.73 16.06 3.86
CA LEU A 158 -2.17 15.89 4.03
C LEU A 158 -2.97 16.60 2.94
N SER A 159 -2.61 17.84 2.58
CA SER A 159 -3.28 18.57 1.50
C SER A 159 -3.12 17.87 0.15
N SER A 160 -1.94 17.32 -0.15
CA SER A 160 -1.70 16.55 -1.37
C SER A 160 -2.51 15.26 -1.39
N ALA A 161 -2.57 14.54 -0.27
CA ALA A 161 -3.36 13.32 -0.14
C ALA A 161 -4.87 13.60 -0.27
N MET A 162 -5.37 14.73 0.24
CA MET A 162 -6.76 15.13 0.08
C MET A 162 -7.10 15.47 -1.37
N SER A 163 -6.24 16.20 -2.08
CA SER A 163 -6.41 16.48 -3.52
C SER A 163 -6.36 15.19 -4.35
N GLU A 164 -5.47 14.26 -4.01
CA GLU A 164 -5.34 12.96 -4.69
C GLU A 164 -6.60 12.09 -4.47
N ILE A 165 -7.14 12.05 -3.25
CA ILE A 165 -8.41 11.38 -2.96
C ILE A 165 -9.58 12.01 -3.72
N GLN A 166 -9.57 13.34 -3.94
CA GLN A 166 -10.60 14.00 -4.78
C GLN A 166 -10.44 13.62 -6.25
N ARG A 167 -9.21 13.60 -6.78
CA ARG A 167 -8.89 13.18 -8.16
C ARG A 167 -9.31 11.73 -8.44
N LEU A 168 -8.99 10.81 -7.51
CA LEU A 168 -9.37 9.40 -7.62
C LEU A 168 -10.88 9.19 -7.54
N LYS A 169 -11.60 9.97 -6.72
CA LYS A 169 -13.08 9.93 -6.69
C LYS A 169 -13.70 10.35 -8.02
N GLN A 170 -13.22 11.43 -8.62
CA GLN A 170 -13.69 11.89 -9.94
C GLN A 170 -13.41 10.87 -11.04
N GLN A 171 -12.26 10.18 -10.99
CA GLN A 171 -11.98 9.09 -11.93
C GLN A 171 -12.88 7.87 -11.73
N LEU A 172 -13.19 7.51 -10.48
CA LEU A 172 -14.11 6.40 -10.18
C LEU A 172 -15.54 6.71 -10.63
N GLU A 173 -16.00 7.95 -10.44
CA GLU A 173 -17.31 8.45 -10.88
C GLU A 173 -17.42 8.42 -12.41
N ALA A 174 -16.46 8.99 -13.14
CA ALA A 174 -16.41 8.93 -14.61
C ALA A 174 -16.28 7.49 -15.17
N THR A 175 -15.59 6.59 -14.44
CA THR A 175 -15.52 5.16 -14.80
C THR A 175 -16.88 4.50 -14.63
N SER A 176 -17.58 4.76 -13.52
CA SER A 176 -18.93 4.28 -13.26
C SER A 176 -19.95 4.79 -14.29
N GLU A 177 -19.82 6.02 -14.76
CA GLU A 177 -20.65 6.56 -15.85
C GLU A 177 -20.36 5.87 -17.19
N SER A 178 -19.08 5.59 -17.49
CA SER A 178 -18.67 4.82 -18.67
C SER A 178 -19.15 3.37 -18.63
N ASP A 179 -19.08 2.70 -17.48
CA ASP A 179 -19.59 1.35 -17.27
C ASP A 179 -21.12 1.31 -17.45
N ALA A 180 -21.85 2.27 -16.87
CA ALA A 180 -23.30 2.39 -17.03
C ALA A 180 -23.72 2.73 -18.47
N ALA A 181 -22.89 3.46 -19.23
CA ALA A 181 -23.12 3.70 -20.66
C ALA A 181 -22.89 2.43 -21.50
N ARG A 182 -21.81 1.67 -21.22
CA ARG A 182 -21.55 0.38 -21.87
C ARG A 182 -22.62 -0.67 -21.56
N ALA A 183 -23.11 -0.73 -20.31
CA ALA A 183 -24.21 -1.62 -19.95
C ALA A 183 -25.45 -1.38 -20.82
N LYS A 184 -25.86 -0.12 -21.02
CA LYS A 184 -26.99 0.25 -21.89
C LYS A 184 -26.76 -0.07 -23.37
N GLN A 185 -25.51 -0.04 -23.84
CA GLN A 185 -25.17 -0.48 -25.20
C GLN A 185 -25.29 -2.01 -25.34
N CYS A 186 -24.90 -2.78 -24.32
CA CYS A 186 -25.15 -4.21 -24.28
C CYS A 186 -26.65 -4.54 -24.23
N GLU A 187 -27.42 -3.89 -23.35
CA GLU A 187 -28.89 -4.03 -23.28
C GLU A 187 -29.55 -3.75 -24.64
N TYR A 188 -29.14 -2.68 -25.35
CA TYR A 188 -29.64 -2.39 -26.69
C TYR A 188 -29.31 -3.51 -27.68
N ALA A 189 -28.04 -3.94 -27.75
CA ALA A 189 -27.60 -5.00 -28.65
C ALA A 189 -28.30 -6.35 -28.37
N GLU A 190 -28.58 -6.66 -27.11
CA GLU A 190 -29.38 -7.83 -26.72
C GLU A 190 -30.82 -7.73 -27.24
N THR A 191 -31.46 -6.56 -27.17
CA THR A 191 -32.81 -6.37 -27.75
C THR A 191 -32.84 -6.44 -29.27
N GLU A 192 -31.80 -5.95 -29.95
CA GLU A 192 -31.66 -6.06 -31.41
C GLU A 192 -31.45 -7.52 -31.85
N ILE A 193 -30.57 -8.25 -31.16
CA ILE A 193 -30.35 -9.68 -31.37
C ILE A 193 -31.64 -10.49 -31.14
N GLU A 194 -32.42 -10.16 -30.11
CA GLU A 194 -33.69 -10.84 -29.82
C GLU A 194 -34.76 -10.55 -30.89
N GLY A 195 -34.84 -9.32 -31.40
CA GLY A 195 -35.69 -8.97 -32.54
C GLY A 195 -35.31 -9.74 -33.82
N LEU A 196 -34.01 -9.89 -34.09
CA LEU A 196 -33.51 -10.67 -35.23
C LEU A 196 -33.80 -12.18 -35.10
N LYS A 197 -33.77 -12.75 -33.89
CA LYS A 197 -34.22 -14.14 -33.65
C LYS A 197 -35.70 -14.31 -33.98
N GLN A 198 -36.55 -13.40 -33.50
CA GLN A 198 -38.00 -13.44 -33.75
C GLN A 198 -38.32 -13.29 -35.24
N GLU A 199 -37.60 -12.42 -35.96
CA GLU A 199 -37.73 -12.33 -37.42
C GLU A 199 -37.28 -13.62 -38.12
N MET A 200 -36.18 -14.24 -37.67
CA MET A 200 -35.71 -15.51 -38.21
C MET A 200 -36.71 -16.66 -37.95
N GLU A 201 -37.36 -16.70 -36.79
CA GLU A 201 -38.42 -17.68 -36.48
C GLU A 201 -39.63 -17.52 -37.41
N ILE A 202 -40.07 -16.28 -37.67
CA ILE A 202 -41.16 -15.98 -38.62
C ILE A 202 -40.75 -16.36 -40.06
N ARG A 203 -39.50 -16.10 -40.45
CA ARG A 203 -38.95 -16.51 -41.76
C ARG A 203 -38.87 -18.05 -41.89
N LEU A 204 -38.53 -18.77 -40.82
CA LEU A 204 -38.53 -20.24 -40.82
C LEU A 204 -39.96 -20.81 -40.91
N ALA A 205 -40.91 -20.27 -40.15
CA ALA A 205 -42.32 -20.68 -40.21
C ALA A 205 -42.93 -20.46 -41.61
N THR A 206 -42.60 -19.35 -42.29
CA THR A 206 -43.06 -19.11 -43.67
C THR A 206 -42.39 -20.02 -44.70
N ILE A 207 -41.11 -20.38 -44.52
CA ILE A 207 -40.43 -21.39 -45.36
C ILE A 207 -41.08 -22.77 -45.20
N GLU A 208 -41.40 -23.21 -43.97
CA GLU A 208 -42.08 -24.48 -43.72
C GLU A 208 -43.49 -24.51 -44.34
N GLY A 209 -44.25 -23.40 -44.26
CA GLY A 209 -45.53 -23.26 -44.95
C GLY A 209 -45.43 -23.32 -46.48
N LEU A 210 -44.44 -22.65 -47.08
CA LEU A 210 -44.20 -22.72 -48.53
C LEU A 210 -43.81 -24.14 -48.97
N LYS A 211 -43.02 -24.85 -48.16
CA LYS A 211 -42.62 -26.25 -48.40
C LYS A 211 -43.81 -27.22 -48.37
N ILE A 212 -44.79 -26.99 -47.50
CA ILE A 212 -46.06 -27.73 -47.52
C ILE A 212 -46.82 -27.46 -48.83
N ASN A 213 -47.00 -26.18 -49.19
CA ASN A 213 -47.71 -25.80 -50.42
C ASN A 213 -47.05 -26.38 -51.70
N VAL A 214 -45.72 -26.47 -51.74
CA VAL A 214 -44.99 -27.14 -52.84
C VAL A 214 -45.29 -28.64 -52.87
N GLY A 215 -45.28 -29.33 -51.73
CA GLY A 215 -45.65 -30.75 -51.65
C GLY A 215 -47.09 -31.03 -52.10
N GLU A 216 -48.05 -30.17 -51.72
CA GLU A 216 -49.43 -30.24 -52.21
C GLU A 216 -49.52 -30.00 -53.72
N SER A 217 -48.75 -29.05 -54.25
CA SER A 217 -48.66 -28.79 -55.70
C SER A 217 -48.05 -29.95 -56.47
N ASP A 218 -47.02 -30.60 -55.94
CA ASP A 218 -46.38 -31.77 -56.55
C ASP A 218 -47.31 -33.00 -56.54
N MET A 219 -48.09 -33.19 -55.46
CA MET A 219 -49.15 -34.21 -55.42
C MET A 219 -50.25 -33.93 -56.46
N ALA A 220 -50.76 -32.71 -56.52
CA ALA A 220 -51.77 -32.33 -57.51
C ALA A 220 -51.26 -32.47 -58.96
N ALA A 221 -49.97 -32.17 -59.20
CA ALA A 221 -49.33 -32.40 -60.49
C ALA A 221 -49.18 -33.90 -60.81
N ALA A 222 -48.88 -34.75 -59.82
CA ALA A 222 -48.84 -36.20 -60.00
C ALA A 222 -50.23 -36.78 -60.33
N GLU A 223 -51.28 -36.35 -59.64
CA GLU A 223 -52.67 -36.73 -59.92
C GLU A 223 -53.12 -36.26 -61.33
N ALA A 224 -52.82 -35.02 -61.70
CA ALA A 224 -53.11 -34.49 -63.03
C ALA A 224 -52.40 -35.28 -64.15
N ASN A 225 -51.13 -35.66 -63.93
CA ASN A 225 -50.39 -36.52 -64.85
C ASN A 225 -50.99 -37.93 -64.93
N ALA A 226 -51.39 -38.53 -63.80
CA ALA A 226 -52.05 -39.84 -63.77
C ALA A 226 -53.36 -39.82 -64.60
N MET A 227 -54.24 -38.85 -64.35
CA MET A 227 -55.47 -38.65 -65.13
C MET A 227 -55.18 -38.42 -66.63
N ALA A 228 -54.15 -37.66 -66.97
CA ALA A 228 -53.75 -37.46 -68.37
C ALA A 228 -53.24 -38.75 -69.04
N THR A 229 -52.52 -39.61 -68.31
CA THR A 229 -52.10 -40.92 -68.84
C THR A 229 -53.27 -41.88 -69.01
N GLU A 230 -54.24 -41.89 -68.09
CA GLU A 230 -55.45 -42.71 -68.22
C GLU A 230 -56.31 -42.22 -69.40
N ALA A 231 -56.57 -40.92 -69.51
CA ALA A 231 -57.33 -40.34 -70.62
C ALA A 231 -56.66 -40.61 -71.98
N LYS A 232 -55.32 -40.62 -72.05
CA LYS A 232 -54.57 -41.04 -73.25
C LYS A 232 -54.76 -42.52 -73.56
N GLN A 233 -54.77 -43.39 -72.55
CA GLN A 233 -55.01 -44.82 -72.74
C GLN A 233 -56.46 -45.08 -73.20
N GLN A 234 -57.45 -44.41 -72.59
CA GLN A 234 -58.84 -44.44 -73.04
C GLN A 234 -58.96 -43.98 -74.50
N LEU A 235 -58.31 -42.88 -74.90
CA LEU A 235 -58.28 -42.37 -76.27
C LEU A 235 -57.74 -43.39 -77.28
N GLU A 236 -56.61 -44.05 -76.97
CA GLU A 236 -56.05 -45.08 -77.85
C GLU A 236 -56.96 -46.32 -77.94
N THR A 237 -57.62 -46.74 -76.85
CA THR A 237 -58.60 -47.84 -76.92
C THR A 237 -59.83 -47.49 -77.77
N ALA A 238 -60.35 -46.25 -77.65
CA ALA A 238 -61.44 -45.75 -78.48
C ALA A 238 -61.04 -45.68 -79.96
N LYS A 239 -59.83 -45.20 -80.25
CA LYS A 239 -59.26 -45.15 -81.61
C LYS A 239 -59.11 -46.55 -82.22
N THR A 240 -58.52 -47.52 -81.51
CA THR A 240 -58.45 -48.91 -82.02
C THR A 240 -59.82 -49.55 -82.24
N THR A 241 -60.83 -49.16 -81.44
CA THR A 241 -62.22 -49.60 -81.64
C THR A 241 -62.82 -48.99 -82.92
N ILE A 242 -62.58 -47.70 -83.16
CA ILE A 242 -62.99 -47.00 -84.39
C ILE A 242 -62.32 -47.62 -85.63
N ASP A 243 -61.01 -47.87 -85.58
CA ASP A 243 -60.26 -48.50 -86.67
C ASP A 243 -60.81 -49.91 -86.99
N SER A 244 -61.16 -50.68 -85.97
CA SER A 244 -61.81 -51.99 -86.11
C SER A 244 -63.21 -51.88 -86.75
N LEU A 245 -64.02 -50.90 -86.34
CA LEU A 245 -65.34 -50.64 -86.92
C LEU A 245 -65.26 -50.15 -88.38
N ILE A 246 -64.24 -49.37 -88.74
CA ILE A 246 -63.96 -48.98 -90.12
C ILE A 246 -63.58 -50.19 -90.96
N ALA A 247 -62.72 -51.08 -90.45
CA ALA A 247 -62.37 -52.34 -91.11
C ALA A 247 -63.56 -53.30 -91.25
N GLU A 248 -64.50 -53.29 -90.29
CA GLU A 248 -65.77 -54.01 -90.40
C GLU A 248 -66.71 -53.41 -91.44
N GLY A 249 -66.87 -52.09 -91.47
CA GLY A 249 -67.64 -51.38 -92.48
C GLY A 249 -67.10 -51.63 -93.90
N ALA A 250 -65.77 -51.69 -94.06
CA ALA A 250 -65.13 -52.05 -95.32
C ALA A 250 -65.45 -53.49 -95.74
N ARG A 251 -65.26 -54.48 -94.84
CA ARG A 251 -65.64 -55.89 -95.08
C ARG A 251 -67.13 -56.04 -95.41
N MET A 252 -68.00 -55.29 -94.73
CA MET A 252 -69.44 -55.29 -94.99
C MET A 252 -69.77 -54.69 -96.36
N GLN A 253 -69.10 -53.60 -96.76
CA GLN A 253 -69.29 -53.00 -98.09
C GLN A 253 -68.74 -53.91 -99.21
N GLU A 254 -67.67 -54.66 -98.95
CA GLU A 254 -67.16 -55.70 -99.87
C GLU A 254 -68.13 -56.88 -99.98
N CYS A 255 -68.70 -57.34 -98.86
CA CYS A 255 -69.78 -58.34 -98.86
C CYS A 255 -71.01 -57.85 -99.63
N LEU A 256 -71.43 -56.59 -99.45
CA LEU A 256 -72.53 -56.00 -100.22
C LEU A 256 -72.20 -55.91 -101.71
N ARG A 257 -70.99 -55.49 -102.10
CA ARG A 257 -70.55 -55.53 -103.51
C ARG A 257 -70.52 -56.95 -104.07
N SER A 258 -70.08 -57.93 -103.29
CA SER A 258 -70.14 -59.35 -103.65
C SER A 258 -71.58 -59.82 -103.84
N LYS A 259 -72.53 -59.39 -102.98
CA LYS A 259 -73.96 -59.68 -103.17
C LYS A 259 -74.60 -58.91 -104.31
N ASP A 260 -74.15 -57.70 -104.64
CA ASP A 260 -74.56 -57.00 -105.87
C ASP A 260 -74.03 -57.71 -107.12
N MET A 261 -72.80 -58.26 -107.07
CA MET A 261 -72.24 -59.07 -108.15
C MET A 261 -72.97 -60.42 -108.28
N GLU A 262 -73.20 -61.16 -107.19
CA GLU A 262 -74.03 -62.37 -107.19
C GLU A 262 -75.46 -62.07 -107.63
N LEU A 263 -76.05 -60.92 -107.27
CA LEU A 263 -77.39 -60.52 -107.66
C LEU A 263 -77.44 -60.11 -109.13
N ASN A 264 -76.42 -59.46 -109.67
CA ASN A 264 -76.37 -59.10 -111.09
C ASN A 264 -76.00 -60.32 -111.96
N GLU A 265 -75.18 -61.24 -111.47
CA GLU A 265 -75.00 -62.56 -112.08
C GLU A 265 -76.30 -63.36 -111.98
N SER A 266 -77.00 -63.34 -110.84
CA SER A 266 -78.31 -63.99 -110.68
C SER A 266 -79.37 -63.35 -111.57
N LYS A 267 -79.34 -62.03 -111.82
CA LYS A 267 -80.20 -61.37 -112.81
C LYS A 267 -79.82 -61.72 -114.23
N ALA A 268 -78.53 -61.91 -114.55
CA ALA A 268 -78.09 -62.36 -115.85
C ALA A 268 -78.42 -63.85 -116.09
N ARG A 269 -78.30 -64.68 -115.05
CA ARG A 269 -78.76 -66.07 -115.00
C ARG A 269 -80.29 -66.14 -115.00
N ILE A 270 -81.01 -65.21 -114.40
CA ILE A 270 -82.48 -65.13 -114.48
C ILE A 270 -82.89 -64.64 -115.87
N ALA A 271 -82.24 -63.65 -116.47
CA ALA A 271 -82.50 -63.27 -117.87
C ALA A 271 -82.17 -64.43 -118.82
N SER A 272 -81.07 -65.16 -118.59
CA SER A 272 -80.76 -66.40 -119.30
C SER A 272 -81.79 -67.48 -119.00
N LEU A 273 -82.31 -67.62 -117.77
CA LEU A 273 -83.36 -68.56 -117.38
C LEU A 273 -84.78 -68.07 -117.66
N GLU A 274 -84.98 -66.85 -118.16
CA GLU A 274 -86.24 -66.29 -118.66
C GLU A 274 -86.25 -66.35 -120.18
N GLU A 275 -85.09 -66.24 -120.83
CA GLU A 275 -84.89 -66.66 -122.21
C GLU A 275 -84.90 -68.19 -122.32
N ASP A 276 -84.27 -68.89 -121.37
CA ASP A 276 -84.27 -70.35 -121.29
C ASP A 276 -85.56 -70.87 -120.67
N LEU A 277 -86.37 -70.12 -119.90
CA LEU A 277 -87.77 -70.48 -119.60
C LEU A 277 -88.73 -70.03 -120.72
N ARG A 278 -88.36 -69.07 -121.56
CA ARG A 278 -88.95 -68.95 -122.91
C ARG A 278 -88.58 -70.15 -123.81
N LYS A 279 -87.67 -71.05 -123.37
CA LYS A 279 -87.36 -72.38 -123.95
C LYS A 279 -87.69 -73.58 -123.03
N ALA A 280 -87.97 -73.35 -121.74
CA ALA A 280 -88.06 -74.34 -120.64
C ALA A 280 -89.16 -73.99 -119.61
N GLN A 281 -90.15 -73.22 -120.07
CA GLN A 281 -91.56 -73.49 -119.78
C GLN A 281 -91.92 -74.94 -120.22
N ASP A 282 -91.02 -75.58 -120.99
CA ASP A 282 -90.64 -76.99 -120.95
C ASP A 282 -89.62 -77.37 -119.80
N MET A 283 -90.05 -77.43 -118.52
CA MET A 283 -89.54 -78.29 -117.39
C MET A 283 -88.37 -77.93 -116.39
N ALA A 284 -88.71 -77.47 -115.16
CA ALA A 284 -88.47 -78.00 -113.75
C ALA A 284 -87.10 -78.31 -113.00
N ASN A 285 -86.84 -77.59 -111.86
CA ASN A 285 -86.56 -77.95 -110.40
C ASN A 285 -85.24 -78.52 -109.68
N THR A 286 -84.75 -77.79 -108.61
CA THR A 286 -84.39 -78.15 -107.15
C THR A 286 -82.97 -78.54 -106.48
N ASN A 287 -82.61 -77.89 -105.29
CA ASN A 287 -81.81 -78.29 -104.03
C ASN A 287 -80.21 -78.21 -103.86
N VAL A 288 -79.38 -78.26 -102.74
CA VAL A 288 -79.26 -78.07 -101.19
C VAL A 288 -77.78 -78.40 -100.64
N SER A 289 -77.18 -78.29 -99.38
CA SER A 289 -76.80 -77.22 -98.34
C SER A 289 -75.78 -77.68 -97.15
N PHE A 290 -75.22 -76.79 -96.26
CA PHE A 290 -74.45 -76.93 -94.91
C PHE A 290 -72.87 -77.15 -94.81
N GLY A 291 -72.00 -77.00 -93.73
CA GLY A 291 -71.99 -76.73 -92.22
C GLY A 291 -70.55 -76.49 -91.51
N ASN A 292 -70.34 -76.44 -90.14
CA ASN A 292 -69.06 -76.18 -89.31
C ASN A 292 -69.03 -76.85 -87.83
N PRO A 293 -68.32 -76.56 -86.65
CA PRO A 293 -67.20 -75.64 -86.10
C PRO A 293 -66.18 -75.99 -84.87
N GLU A 294 -65.03 -75.25 -84.70
CA GLU A 294 -64.21 -74.63 -83.53
C GLU A 294 -63.22 -75.31 -82.41
N PRO A 295 -63.03 -74.92 -81.06
CA PRO A 295 -61.68 -74.55 -80.40
C PRO A 295 -61.25 -74.92 -78.86
N GLU A 296 -60.07 -74.40 -78.30
CA GLU A 296 -59.70 -73.85 -76.87
C GLU A 296 -58.65 -74.36 -75.73
N ALA A 297 -58.11 -73.40 -74.87
CA ALA A 297 -57.74 -73.25 -73.35
C ALA A 297 -56.46 -73.62 -72.42
N LEU A 298 -55.83 -72.61 -71.68
CA LEU A 298 -55.24 -72.31 -70.25
C LEU A 298 -54.34 -73.23 -69.27
N LYS A 299 -53.79 -72.92 -68.01
CA LYS A 299 -52.89 -71.85 -67.30
C LYS A 299 -52.66 -71.98 -65.68
N ASN A 300 -51.51 -71.61 -64.94
CA ASN A 300 -51.32 -70.98 -63.51
C ASN A 300 -49.95 -71.11 -62.63
N VAL A 301 -49.79 -70.62 -61.32
CA VAL A 301 -48.52 -70.19 -60.49
C VAL A 301 -48.54 -70.15 -58.87
N VAL A 302 -47.43 -70.28 -58.02
CA VAL A 302 -47.18 -69.80 -56.53
C VAL A 302 -45.73 -70.00 -55.80
N ASN A 303 -45.36 -69.45 -54.57
CA ASN A 303 -44.01 -69.49 -53.80
C ASN A 303 -43.90 -69.11 -52.20
N THR A 304 -42.73 -69.22 -51.43
CA THR A 304 -42.50 -69.09 -49.87
C THR A 304 -41.09 -68.61 -49.23
N GLY A 305 -40.85 -68.49 -47.86
CA GLY A 305 -39.58 -68.07 -47.10
C GLY A 305 -39.52 -68.20 -45.49
N ASP A 306 -38.44 -67.84 -44.71
CA ASP A 306 -38.33 -67.84 -43.16
C ASP A 306 -37.03 -67.26 -42.42
N ALA A 307 -36.90 -67.17 -41.04
CA ALA A 307 -35.71 -66.63 -40.24
C ALA A 307 -35.52 -66.96 -38.68
N ASN A 308 -34.27 -66.92 -38.08
CA ASN A 308 -33.86 -66.92 -36.60
C ASN A 308 -32.29 -66.79 -36.37
N GLY A 309 -31.58 -66.49 -35.24
CA GLY A 309 -31.82 -65.84 -33.89
C GLY A 309 -30.94 -66.27 -32.62
N SER A 310 -30.19 -65.32 -31.98
CA SER A 310 -29.72 -65.13 -30.53
C SER A 310 -28.49 -65.83 -29.81
N CYS A 311 -27.72 -65.00 -29.03
CA CYS A 311 -27.15 -65.18 -27.64
C CYS A 311 -25.62 -65.37 -27.33
N GLU A 312 -24.95 -64.28 -26.89
CA GLU A 312 -23.79 -64.15 -25.96
C GLU A 312 -23.78 -62.66 -25.45
N SER A 313 -23.26 -62.27 -24.26
CA SER A 313 -23.36 -60.84 -23.85
C SER A 313 -22.39 -60.17 -22.85
N SER A 314 -21.76 -60.82 -21.86
CA SER A 314 -21.13 -60.06 -20.74
C SER A 314 -19.62 -59.80 -20.87
N ASP A 315 -18.80 -60.82 -21.19
CA ASP A 315 -17.37 -60.57 -21.50
C ASP A 315 -17.22 -59.72 -22.78
N GLN A 316 -18.16 -59.90 -23.72
CA GLN A 316 -18.28 -59.04 -24.91
C GLN A 316 -18.53 -57.57 -24.55
N GLU A 317 -19.21 -57.26 -23.43
CA GLU A 317 -19.50 -55.88 -23.01
C GLU A 317 -18.23 -55.17 -22.50
N ILE A 318 -17.37 -55.88 -21.75
CA ILE A 318 -16.09 -55.32 -21.26
C ILE A 318 -15.12 -55.09 -22.44
N GLU A 319 -15.02 -56.04 -23.37
CA GLU A 319 -14.21 -55.85 -24.59
C GLU A 319 -14.80 -54.76 -25.51
N HIS A 320 -16.12 -54.69 -25.66
CA HIS A 320 -16.77 -53.59 -26.39
C HIS A 320 -16.48 -52.23 -25.74
N LEU A 321 -16.46 -52.12 -24.41
CA LEU A 321 -16.09 -50.87 -23.73
C LEU A 321 -14.61 -50.52 -23.91
N ARG A 322 -13.71 -51.51 -23.95
CA ARG A 322 -12.29 -51.30 -24.30
C ARG A 322 -12.12 -50.82 -25.74
N THR A 323 -12.75 -51.51 -26.70
CA THR A 323 -12.73 -51.11 -28.12
C THR A 323 -13.36 -49.74 -28.33
N ALA A 324 -14.46 -49.42 -27.62
CA ALA A 324 -15.10 -48.10 -27.70
C ALA A 324 -14.21 -46.98 -27.14
N LEU A 325 -13.44 -47.25 -26.07
CA LEU A 325 -12.47 -46.31 -25.51
C LEU A 325 -11.28 -46.10 -26.45
N GLU A 326 -10.74 -47.16 -27.05
CA GLU A 326 -9.65 -47.07 -28.05
C GLU A 326 -10.11 -46.30 -29.30
N VAL A 327 -11.33 -46.57 -29.80
CA VAL A 327 -11.94 -45.81 -30.90
C VAL A 327 -12.20 -44.35 -30.52
N ALA A 328 -12.54 -44.05 -29.25
CA ALA A 328 -12.71 -42.67 -28.78
C ALA A 328 -11.37 -41.91 -28.71
N GLU A 329 -10.30 -42.55 -28.23
CA GLU A 329 -8.96 -41.97 -28.19
C GLU A 329 -8.41 -41.75 -29.61
N ILE A 330 -8.56 -42.73 -30.52
CA ILE A 330 -8.18 -42.56 -31.93
C ILE A 330 -8.91 -41.37 -32.55
N ARG A 331 -10.24 -41.26 -32.36
CA ARG A 331 -11.03 -40.11 -32.85
C ARG A 331 -10.56 -38.79 -32.25
N TYR A 332 -10.17 -38.75 -30.97
CA TYR A 332 -9.63 -37.54 -30.35
C TYR A 332 -8.29 -37.12 -30.99
N GLN A 333 -7.38 -38.06 -31.24
CA GLN A 333 -6.10 -37.78 -31.91
C GLN A 333 -6.29 -37.39 -33.40
N GLU A 334 -7.26 -38.01 -34.09
CA GLU A 334 -7.70 -37.62 -35.44
C GLU A 334 -8.28 -36.19 -35.45
N GLU A 335 -9.10 -35.83 -34.47
CA GLU A 335 -9.68 -34.49 -34.31
C GLU A 335 -8.60 -33.42 -34.08
N GLN A 336 -7.65 -33.68 -33.17
CA GLN A 336 -6.50 -32.79 -32.93
C GLN A 336 -5.63 -32.63 -34.19
N THR A 337 -5.43 -33.72 -34.94
CA THR A 337 -4.68 -33.70 -36.20
C THR A 337 -5.42 -32.90 -37.26
N ARG A 338 -6.74 -33.10 -37.41
CA ARG A 338 -7.58 -32.39 -38.39
C ARG A 338 -7.65 -30.90 -38.09
N MET A 339 -7.94 -30.51 -36.85
CA MET A 339 -7.91 -29.12 -36.38
C MET A 339 -6.56 -28.45 -36.66
N THR A 340 -5.45 -29.17 -36.44
CA THR A 340 -4.09 -28.66 -36.72
C THR A 340 -3.84 -28.45 -38.22
N ILE A 341 -4.40 -29.29 -39.09
CA ILE A 341 -4.30 -29.15 -40.55
C ILE A 341 -5.19 -28.00 -41.04
N GLU A 342 -6.48 -27.99 -40.65
CA GLU A 342 -7.45 -26.94 -40.98
C GLU A 342 -6.91 -25.56 -40.61
N THR A 343 -6.34 -25.42 -39.40
CA THR A 343 -5.70 -24.17 -38.93
C THR A 343 -4.54 -23.74 -39.83
N LYS A 344 -3.65 -24.68 -40.20
CA LYS A 344 -2.50 -24.38 -41.08
C LYS A 344 -2.95 -23.98 -42.48
N THR A 345 -3.90 -24.69 -43.06
CA THR A 345 -4.47 -24.37 -44.38
C THR A 345 -5.18 -23.02 -44.37
N ALA A 346 -5.90 -22.66 -43.30
CA ALA A 346 -6.49 -21.34 -43.15
C ALA A 346 -5.44 -20.21 -43.12
N TYR A 347 -4.33 -20.38 -42.38
CA TYR A 347 -3.21 -19.43 -42.40
C TYR A 347 -2.52 -19.35 -43.77
N GLU A 348 -2.31 -20.48 -44.45
CA GLU A 348 -1.72 -20.51 -45.79
C GLU A 348 -2.62 -19.82 -46.83
N MET A 349 -3.94 -20.03 -46.77
CA MET A 349 -4.91 -19.30 -47.60
C MET A 349 -4.88 -17.79 -47.32
N LEU A 350 -4.77 -17.37 -46.06
CA LEU A 350 -4.70 -15.96 -45.68
C LEU A 350 -3.40 -15.29 -46.18
N GLU A 351 -2.25 -15.96 -46.05
CA GLU A 351 -0.97 -15.43 -46.54
C GLU A 351 -0.94 -15.35 -48.07
N ASN A 352 -1.54 -16.32 -48.77
CA ASN A 352 -1.72 -16.29 -50.23
C ASN A 352 -2.66 -15.15 -50.68
N MET A 353 -3.82 -14.99 -50.03
CA MET A 353 -4.77 -13.90 -50.33
C MET A 353 -4.15 -12.52 -50.10
N LYS A 354 -3.37 -12.37 -49.03
CA LYS A 354 -2.59 -11.16 -48.72
C LYS A 354 -1.54 -10.89 -49.80
N ALA A 355 -0.81 -11.90 -50.26
CA ALA A 355 0.17 -11.75 -51.34
C ALA A 355 -0.49 -11.41 -52.70
N GLU A 356 -1.66 -11.95 -52.99
CA GLU A 356 -2.47 -11.57 -54.15
C GLU A 356 -2.95 -10.12 -54.05
N TYR A 357 -3.49 -9.71 -52.90
CA TYR A 357 -3.96 -8.34 -52.68
C TYR A 357 -2.81 -7.32 -52.83
N THR A 358 -1.64 -7.58 -52.24
CA THR A 358 -0.46 -6.72 -52.42
C THR A 358 -0.02 -6.63 -53.88
N ARG A 359 -0.06 -7.74 -54.64
CA ARG A 359 0.21 -7.73 -56.09
C ARG A 359 -0.82 -6.86 -56.82
N ARG A 360 -2.11 -7.03 -56.54
CA ARG A 360 -3.19 -6.34 -57.24
C ARG A 360 -3.23 -4.84 -56.95
N VAL A 361 -2.86 -4.42 -55.74
CA VAL A 361 -2.63 -3.00 -55.41
C VAL A 361 -1.49 -2.44 -56.26
N GLY A 362 -0.33 -3.11 -56.32
CA GLY A 362 0.80 -2.66 -57.14
C GLY A 362 0.49 -2.60 -58.65
N GLU A 363 -0.33 -3.51 -59.17
CA GLU A 363 -0.84 -3.45 -60.55
C GLU A 363 -1.72 -2.21 -60.79
N LEU A 364 -2.61 -1.89 -59.84
CA LEU A 364 -3.50 -0.71 -59.93
C LEU A 364 -2.74 0.61 -59.76
N GLU A 365 -1.74 0.66 -58.89
CA GLU A 365 -0.83 1.81 -58.74
C GLU A 365 -0.05 2.07 -60.04
N LEU A 366 0.44 1.00 -60.70
CA LEU A 366 1.11 1.09 -61.99
C LEU A 366 0.15 1.54 -63.10
N GLU A 367 -1.07 1.00 -63.16
CA GLU A 367 -2.06 1.46 -64.14
C GLU A 367 -2.44 2.92 -63.90
N LEU A 368 -2.73 3.33 -62.67
CA LEU A 368 -3.04 4.72 -62.32
C LEU A 368 -1.92 5.67 -62.76
N LYS A 369 -0.66 5.30 -62.51
CA LYS A 369 0.49 6.08 -62.98
C LYS A 369 0.52 6.18 -64.51
N ASN A 370 0.39 5.06 -65.22
CA ASN A 370 0.38 5.05 -66.69
C ASN A 370 -0.77 5.90 -67.27
N LYS A 371 -1.95 5.92 -66.63
CA LYS A 371 -3.09 6.78 -67.03
C LYS A 371 -2.79 8.26 -66.77
N ASN A 372 -2.17 8.60 -65.64
CA ASN A 372 -1.77 9.98 -65.34
C ASN A 372 -0.70 10.49 -66.32
N ASP A 373 0.33 9.70 -66.60
CA ASP A 373 1.37 10.04 -67.57
C ASP A 373 0.77 10.25 -68.98
N ALA A 374 -0.12 9.36 -69.43
CA ALA A 374 -0.84 9.50 -70.70
C ALA A 374 -1.84 10.68 -70.73
N LEU A 375 -2.45 11.04 -69.59
CA LEU A 375 -3.33 12.20 -69.48
C LEU A 375 -2.54 13.51 -69.58
N ILE A 376 -1.34 13.56 -68.99
CA ILE A 376 -0.41 14.69 -69.14
C ILE A 376 0.01 14.85 -70.61
N GLU A 377 0.35 13.75 -71.29
CA GLU A 377 0.68 13.75 -72.73
C GLU A 377 -0.52 14.20 -73.59
N ALA A 378 -1.73 13.70 -73.31
CA ALA A 378 -2.95 14.10 -74.02
C ALA A 378 -3.31 15.59 -73.82
N MET A 379 -3.10 16.14 -72.62
CA MET A 379 -3.26 17.59 -72.39
C MET A 379 -2.24 18.41 -73.17
N ALA A 380 -0.98 17.96 -73.24
CA ALA A 380 0.05 18.62 -74.04
C ALA A 380 -0.27 18.60 -75.55
N ALA A 381 -0.82 17.48 -76.05
CA ALA A 381 -1.28 17.36 -77.45
C ALA A 381 -2.49 18.26 -77.75
N ALA A 382 -3.50 18.29 -76.86
CA ALA A 382 -4.69 19.12 -77.03
C ALA A 382 -4.36 20.63 -77.09
N CYS A 383 -3.33 21.07 -76.36
CA CYS A 383 -2.82 22.45 -76.45
C CYS A 383 -2.15 22.78 -77.81
N ALA A 384 -1.79 21.79 -78.63
CA ALA A 384 -1.23 22.00 -79.96
C ALA A 384 -2.30 22.00 -81.07
N GLU A 385 -3.35 21.19 -80.94
CA GLU A 385 -4.33 20.96 -82.03
C GLU A 385 -5.48 21.99 -82.11
N GLY A 386 -5.63 22.88 -81.12
CA GLY A 386 -6.70 23.89 -81.03
C GLY A 386 -6.65 25.03 -82.07
N LYS A 387 -6.33 24.75 -83.34
CA LYS A 387 -6.17 25.71 -84.44
C LYS A 387 -6.85 25.34 -85.77
N ALA A 388 -7.55 24.22 -85.88
CA ALA A 388 -8.16 23.75 -87.14
C ALA A 388 -9.67 23.48 -87.04
N GLN A 389 -10.40 24.02 -88.02
CA GLN A 389 -11.76 23.71 -88.52
C GLN A 389 -12.84 23.16 -87.56
N GLN A 390 -13.95 23.90 -87.47
CA GLN A 390 -15.30 23.34 -87.55
C GLN A 390 -16.02 23.94 -88.78
N ASP A 391 -16.82 23.13 -89.48
CA ASP A 391 -17.80 23.59 -90.48
C ASP A 391 -18.95 22.55 -90.57
N PRO A 392 -20.24 22.91 -90.54
CA PRO A 392 -21.35 21.96 -90.38
C PRO A 392 -22.09 21.63 -91.69
N HIS A 393 -23.02 20.65 -91.65
CA HIS A 393 -24.41 20.74 -92.15
C HIS A 393 -25.06 19.37 -92.43
N LYS A 394 -26.23 19.11 -91.81
CA LYS A 394 -27.43 18.37 -92.29
C LYS A 394 -28.23 17.78 -91.12
N SER A 395 -29.37 18.38 -90.74
CA SER A 395 -30.47 17.69 -90.02
C SER A 395 -31.64 18.63 -89.70
N ASP A 396 -32.71 18.57 -90.51
CA ASP A 396 -33.97 19.30 -90.24
C ASP A 396 -35.13 18.35 -89.87
N ALA A 397 -34.84 17.05 -89.71
CA ALA A 397 -35.81 16.01 -89.31
C ALA A 397 -35.31 15.14 -88.14
N MET A 398 -33.99 14.93 -88.03
CA MET A 398 -33.34 14.36 -86.83
C MET A 398 -33.27 15.39 -85.68
N GLN A 399 -33.56 16.66 -85.96
CA GLN A 399 -33.36 17.81 -85.09
C GLN A 399 -34.12 17.72 -83.74
N PRO A 400 -35.45 17.53 -83.68
CA PRO A 400 -36.16 17.44 -82.41
C PRO A 400 -35.82 16.17 -81.62
N GLU A 401 -35.40 15.09 -82.29
CA GLU A 401 -34.97 13.86 -81.60
C GLU A 401 -33.56 14.01 -81.02
N LEU A 402 -32.66 14.70 -81.72
CA LEU A 402 -31.35 15.11 -81.22
C LEU A 402 -31.50 16.08 -80.05
N GLU A 403 -32.38 17.09 -80.14
CA GLU A 403 -32.69 18.01 -79.04
C GLU A 403 -33.26 17.28 -77.82
N ALA A 404 -34.21 16.35 -78.01
CA ALA A 404 -34.78 15.54 -76.93
C ALA A 404 -33.80 14.51 -76.33
N LYS A 405 -32.72 14.15 -77.04
CA LYS A 405 -31.59 13.34 -76.51
C LYS A 405 -30.55 14.23 -75.83
N LEU A 406 -30.27 15.40 -76.36
CA LEU A 406 -29.36 16.40 -75.79
C LEU A 406 -29.90 16.93 -74.45
N MET A 407 -31.19 17.27 -74.38
CA MET A 407 -31.83 17.72 -73.14
C MET A 407 -31.81 16.64 -72.06
N ARG A 408 -31.98 15.35 -72.40
CA ARG A 408 -31.78 14.23 -71.47
C ARG A 408 -30.34 14.10 -71.03
N SER A 409 -29.39 14.08 -71.97
CA SER A 409 -27.96 14.08 -71.64
C SER A 409 -27.58 15.25 -70.71
N ILE A 410 -28.17 16.44 -70.90
CA ILE A 410 -28.00 17.58 -70.00
C ILE A 410 -28.59 17.32 -68.61
N THR A 411 -29.82 16.79 -68.48
CA THR A 411 -30.38 16.44 -67.16
C THR A 411 -29.55 15.38 -66.46
N ASP A 412 -29.20 14.31 -67.16
CA ASP A 412 -28.39 13.18 -66.65
C ASP A 412 -27.01 13.69 -66.17
N ILE A 413 -26.37 14.60 -66.92
CA ILE A 413 -25.12 15.26 -66.53
C ILE A 413 -25.30 16.17 -65.30
N THR A 414 -26.44 16.86 -65.14
CA THR A 414 -26.70 17.67 -63.94
C THR A 414 -26.97 16.82 -62.70
N GLU A 415 -27.69 15.71 -62.83
CA GLU A 415 -27.95 14.76 -61.74
C GLU A 415 -26.67 14.04 -61.32
N LEU A 416 -25.85 13.59 -62.28
CA LEU A 416 -24.52 13.01 -62.01
C LEU A 416 -23.59 14.02 -61.33
N LYS A 417 -23.63 15.30 -61.70
CA LYS A 417 -22.85 16.36 -61.03
C LYS A 417 -23.32 16.64 -59.60
N ALA A 418 -24.63 16.64 -59.35
CA ALA A 418 -25.16 16.78 -58.00
C ALA A 418 -24.73 15.58 -57.13
N SER A 419 -24.95 14.35 -57.63
CA SER A 419 -24.53 13.13 -56.93
C SER A 419 -23.01 13.04 -56.74
N LEU A 420 -22.19 13.60 -57.63
CA LEU A 420 -20.73 13.67 -57.44
C LEU A 420 -20.39 14.65 -56.31
N MET A 421 -20.98 15.84 -56.30
CA MET A 421 -20.77 16.86 -55.27
C MET A 421 -21.19 16.36 -53.88
N ASP A 422 -22.32 15.65 -53.79
CA ASP A 422 -22.76 15.02 -52.53
C ASP A 422 -21.77 13.93 -52.05
N LYS A 423 -21.14 13.18 -52.97
CA LYS A 423 -20.10 12.20 -52.65
C LYS A 423 -18.78 12.86 -52.24
N GLU A 424 -18.39 13.96 -52.88
CA GLU A 424 -17.22 14.77 -52.50
C GLU A 424 -17.40 15.36 -51.08
N ASN A 425 -18.58 15.93 -50.79
CA ASN A 425 -18.93 16.43 -49.46
C ASN A 425 -18.90 15.33 -48.39
N ALA A 426 -19.44 14.15 -48.69
CA ALA A 426 -19.40 13.00 -47.78
C ALA A 426 -17.96 12.50 -47.53
N LEU A 427 -17.11 12.44 -48.57
CA LEU A 427 -15.71 12.07 -48.44
C LEU A 427 -14.92 13.09 -47.61
N GLN A 428 -15.18 14.39 -47.79
CA GLN A 428 -14.56 15.45 -46.99
C GLN A 428 -14.95 15.31 -45.50
N SER A 429 -16.23 15.08 -45.20
CA SER A 429 -16.69 14.85 -43.83
C SER A 429 -16.04 13.62 -43.18
N LEU A 430 -15.90 12.51 -43.93
CA LEU A 430 -15.26 11.27 -43.45
C LEU A 430 -13.73 11.41 -43.28
N ALA A 431 -13.09 12.29 -44.05
CA ALA A 431 -11.66 12.62 -43.89
C ALA A 431 -11.42 13.47 -42.63
N GLU A 432 -12.27 14.46 -42.38
CA GLU A 432 -12.24 15.26 -41.15
C GLU A 432 -12.51 14.40 -39.91
N GLU A 433 -13.52 13.52 -39.96
CA GLU A 433 -13.80 12.55 -38.89
C GLU A 433 -12.58 11.64 -38.63
N ASN A 434 -11.96 11.06 -39.67
CA ASN A 434 -10.76 10.23 -39.53
C ASN A 434 -9.61 10.97 -38.84
N GLU A 435 -9.33 12.22 -39.20
CA GLU A 435 -8.25 12.97 -38.55
C GLU A 435 -8.58 13.30 -37.08
N THR A 436 -9.87 13.52 -36.74
CA THR A 436 -10.27 13.65 -35.33
C THR A 436 -10.14 12.35 -34.54
N LEU A 437 -10.52 11.20 -35.11
CA LEU A 437 -10.36 9.87 -34.49
C LEU A 437 -8.88 9.53 -34.30
N LYS A 438 -8.04 9.84 -35.29
CA LYS A 438 -6.58 9.68 -35.24
C LYS A 438 -5.93 10.58 -34.18
N MET A 439 -6.39 11.82 -34.02
CA MET A 439 -5.99 12.69 -32.90
C MET A 439 -6.46 12.18 -31.54
N GLN A 440 -7.65 11.56 -31.44
CA GLN A 440 -8.13 10.95 -30.20
C GLN A 440 -7.31 9.70 -29.84
N ALA A 441 -7.06 8.81 -30.80
CA ALA A 441 -6.24 7.62 -30.63
C ALA A 441 -4.84 7.97 -30.09
N GLY A 442 -4.14 8.90 -30.75
CA GLY A 442 -2.82 9.36 -30.31
C GLY A 442 -2.80 10.03 -28.93
N ARG A 443 -3.90 10.67 -28.49
CA ARG A 443 -4.05 11.15 -27.11
C ARG A 443 -4.21 9.99 -26.12
N THR A 444 -5.06 9.01 -26.44
CA THR A 444 -5.26 7.84 -25.56
C THR A 444 -3.99 6.99 -25.43
N GLU A 445 -3.21 6.87 -26.50
CA GLU A 445 -1.90 6.21 -26.51
C GLU A 445 -0.89 6.96 -25.64
N ALA A 446 -0.77 8.28 -25.80
CA ALA A 446 0.09 9.12 -24.97
C ALA A 446 -0.31 9.11 -23.47
N GLU A 447 -1.61 9.09 -23.17
CA GLU A 447 -2.11 8.93 -21.81
C GLU A 447 -1.78 7.56 -21.19
N LEU A 448 -1.88 6.48 -21.97
CA LEU A 448 -1.51 5.13 -21.54
C LEU A 448 0.00 5.02 -21.29
N GLN A 449 0.81 5.59 -22.18
CA GLN A 449 2.26 5.67 -22.02
C GLN A 449 2.63 6.46 -20.75
N GLN A 450 2.00 7.61 -20.50
CA GLN A 450 2.22 8.40 -19.29
C GLN A 450 1.84 7.64 -18.01
N LYS A 451 0.71 6.90 -18.03
CA LYS A 451 0.26 6.06 -16.90
C LYS A 451 1.25 4.90 -16.65
N TYR A 452 1.80 4.30 -17.71
CA TYR A 452 2.82 3.26 -17.61
C TYR A 452 4.14 3.79 -17.04
N GLU A 453 4.65 4.91 -17.54
CA GLU A 453 5.87 5.55 -17.03
C GLU A 453 5.76 5.96 -15.55
N ALA A 454 4.60 6.48 -15.14
CA ALA A 454 4.32 6.77 -13.73
C ALA A 454 4.35 5.51 -12.85
N ALA A 455 3.68 4.43 -13.28
CA ALA A 455 3.66 3.17 -12.54
C ALA A 455 5.05 2.52 -12.44
N VAL A 456 5.91 2.67 -13.46
CA VAL A 456 7.32 2.24 -13.40
C VAL A 456 8.10 3.04 -12.36
N ALA A 457 7.95 4.37 -12.34
CA ALA A 457 8.64 5.23 -11.36
C ALA A 457 8.20 4.94 -9.91
N GLU A 458 6.90 4.69 -9.67
CA GLU A 458 6.38 4.27 -8.36
C GLU A 458 6.95 2.90 -7.94
N LEU A 459 7.04 1.94 -8.86
CA LEU A 459 7.61 0.63 -8.62
C LEU A 459 9.12 0.69 -8.29
N GLU A 460 9.87 1.59 -8.91
CA GLU A 460 11.30 1.79 -8.57
C GLU A 460 11.47 2.44 -7.19
N LEU A 461 10.63 3.42 -6.84
CA LEU A 461 10.61 4.04 -5.51
C LEU A 461 10.26 3.01 -4.42
N ALA A 462 9.26 2.16 -4.67
CA ALA A 462 8.90 1.07 -3.77
C ALA A 462 10.05 0.06 -3.56
N LYS A 463 10.75 -0.34 -4.63
CA LYS A 463 11.93 -1.21 -4.54
C LYS A 463 13.07 -0.56 -3.75
N ALA A 464 13.30 0.74 -3.90
CA ALA A 464 14.31 1.46 -3.12
C ALA A 464 13.97 1.48 -1.61
N ALA A 465 12.70 1.71 -1.25
CA ALA A 465 12.23 1.63 0.13
C ALA A 465 12.36 0.20 0.71
N GLU A 466 12.03 -0.83 -0.08
CA GLU A 466 12.21 -2.24 0.31
C GLU A 466 13.69 -2.58 0.60
N GLN A 467 14.63 -2.03 -0.17
CA GLN A 467 16.07 -2.23 0.04
C GLN A 467 16.58 -1.53 1.31
N ASP A 468 16.13 -0.32 1.63
CA ASP A 468 16.45 0.35 2.90
C ASP A 468 15.88 -0.42 4.10
N VAL A 469 14.62 -0.86 4.04
CA VAL A 469 14.02 -1.71 5.09
C VAL A 469 14.79 -3.01 5.28
N ARG A 470 15.20 -3.68 4.19
CA ARG A 470 16.03 -4.89 4.22
C ARG A 470 17.40 -4.63 4.85
N MET A 471 18.04 -3.50 4.56
CA MET A 471 19.32 -3.11 5.15
C MET A 471 19.19 -2.84 6.65
N ARG A 472 18.17 -2.09 7.07
CA ARG A 472 17.87 -1.80 8.48
C ARG A 472 17.56 -3.08 9.26
N LEU A 473 16.81 -4.01 8.68
CA LEU A 473 16.51 -5.31 9.28
C LEU A 473 17.81 -6.09 9.58
N GLY A 474 18.75 -6.13 8.63
CA GLY A 474 20.08 -6.73 8.84
C GLY A 474 20.81 -6.15 10.05
N LEU A 475 20.89 -4.81 10.14
CA LEU A 475 21.52 -4.12 11.28
C LEU A 475 20.83 -4.42 12.63
N VAL A 476 19.49 -4.50 12.64
CA VAL A 476 18.72 -4.85 13.84
C VAL A 476 18.94 -6.31 14.25
N THR A 477 18.94 -7.25 13.31
CA THR A 477 19.24 -8.66 13.61
C THR A 477 20.67 -8.83 14.12
N GLU A 478 21.65 -8.14 13.53
CA GLU A 478 23.04 -8.14 14.02
C GLU A 478 23.17 -7.62 15.45
N GLU A 479 22.47 -6.55 15.83
CA GLU A 479 22.54 -6.01 17.20
C GLU A 479 21.74 -6.84 18.20
N ALA A 480 20.64 -7.47 17.79
CA ALA A 480 19.97 -8.50 18.59
C ALA A 480 20.92 -9.68 18.88
N ASP A 481 21.68 -10.12 17.88
CA ASP A 481 22.70 -11.16 17.99
C ASP A 481 23.85 -10.76 18.94
N LYS A 482 24.36 -9.52 18.80
CA LYS A 482 25.39 -8.95 19.69
C LYS A 482 24.87 -8.79 21.12
N SER A 483 23.59 -8.47 21.31
CA SER A 483 22.94 -8.40 22.61
C SER A 483 22.75 -9.78 23.24
N SER A 484 22.28 -10.77 22.48
CA SER A 484 22.15 -12.17 22.90
C SER A 484 23.49 -12.75 23.38
N ARG A 485 24.57 -12.56 22.60
CA ARG A 485 25.93 -12.97 22.97
C ARG A 485 26.47 -12.24 24.20
N ARG A 486 25.99 -11.02 24.51
CA ARG A 486 26.30 -10.31 25.76
C ARG A 486 25.53 -10.88 26.95
N ALA A 487 24.24 -11.19 26.77
CA ALA A 487 23.40 -11.80 27.81
C ALA A 487 23.90 -13.21 28.20
N ALA A 488 24.26 -14.05 27.23
CA ALA A 488 24.79 -15.39 27.49
C ALA A 488 26.06 -15.36 28.38
N ARG A 489 27.01 -14.48 28.06
CA ARG A 489 28.23 -14.27 28.87
C ARG A 489 27.94 -13.73 30.27
N ALA A 490 26.90 -12.90 30.41
CA ALA A 490 26.49 -12.39 31.72
C ALA A 490 25.86 -13.49 32.59
N SER A 491 25.11 -14.43 31.99
CA SER A 491 24.64 -15.64 32.69
C SER A 491 25.83 -16.50 33.13
N GLU A 492 26.73 -16.85 32.21
CA GLU A 492 27.92 -17.66 32.48
C GLU A 492 28.78 -17.08 33.63
N GLN A 493 28.92 -15.74 33.69
CA GLN A 493 29.59 -15.05 34.79
C GLN A 493 28.81 -15.08 36.11
N LEU A 494 27.48 -15.01 36.06
CA LEU A 494 26.62 -15.13 37.25
C LEU A 494 26.67 -16.57 37.80
N ASP A 495 26.56 -17.57 36.93
CA ASP A 495 26.59 -19.00 37.28
C ASP A 495 27.94 -19.36 37.93
N ALA A 496 29.05 -18.89 37.34
CA ALA A 496 30.39 -19.05 37.91
C ALA A 496 30.56 -18.33 39.27
N ALA A 497 30.00 -17.13 39.44
CA ALA A 497 30.02 -16.40 40.70
C ALA A 497 29.17 -17.07 41.79
N GLN A 498 28.01 -17.65 41.43
CA GLN A 498 27.18 -18.43 42.33
C GLN A 498 27.88 -19.71 42.77
N ALA A 499 28.54 -20.43 41.86
CA ALA A 499 29.34 -21.62 42.18
C ALA A 499 30.46 -21.29 43.18
N ALA A 500 31.28 -20.26 42.89
CA ALA A 500 32.36 -19.83 43.78
C ALA A 500 31.84 -19.35 45.17
N SER A 501 30.67 -18.70 45.20
CA SER A 501 30.00 -18.32 46.46
C SER A 501 29.57 -19.56 47.27
N GLY A 502 29.00 -20.57 46.61
CA GLY A 502 28.62 -21.84 47.23
C GLY A 502 29.82 -22.63 47.78
N GLU A 503 30.94 -22.66 47.05
CA GLU A 503 32.19 -23.25 47.52
C GLU A 503 32.72 -22.52 48.76
N MET A 504 32.80 -21.18 48.72
CA MET A 504 33.22 -20.37 49.87
C MET A 504 32.29 -20.58 51.08
N GLU A 505 30.97 -20.68 50.88
CA GLU A 505 30.04 -20.95 51.98
C GLU A 505 30.19 -22.36 52.55
N ALA A 506 30.51 -23.36 51.71
CA ALA A 506 30.85 -24.70 52.16
C ALA A 506 32.16 -24.73 52.98
N GLU A 507 33.18 -23.96 52.59
CA GLU A 507 34.39 -23.79 53.39
C GLU A 507 34.14 -23.07 54.72
N LEU A 508 33.34 -22.00 54.72
CA LEU A 508 32.93 -21.31 55.94
C LEU A 508 32.16 -22.25 56.90
N ARG A 509 31.32 -23.16 56.37
CA ARG A 509 30.68 -24.22 57.19
C ARG A 509 31.73 -25.19 57.77
N ARG A 510 32.72 -25.65 56.99
CA ARG A 510 33.81 -26.52 57.48
C ARG A 510 34.63 -25.84 58.58
N LEU A 511 35.01 -24.57 58.39
CA LEU A 511 35.80 -23.79 59.34
C LEU A 511 35.03 -23.51 60.65
N ARG A 512 33.72 -23.26 60.58
CA ARG A 512 32.85 -23.16 61.77
C ARG A 512 32.87 -24.48 62.58
N VAL A 513 32.67 -25.62 61.91
CA VAL A 513 32.72 -26.94 62.57
C VAL A 513 34.08 -27.20 63.22
N GLN A 514 35.20 -26.87 62.55
CA GLN A 514 36.54 -26.99 63.15
C GLN A 514 36.71 -26.04 64.36
N SER A 515 36.26 -24.78 64.27
CA SER A 515 36.32 -23.83 65.38
C SER A 515 35.52 -24.30 66.59
N ASP A 516 34.32 -24.86 66.38
CA ASP A 516 33.49 -25.45 67.44
C ASP A 516 34.12 -26.72 68.04
N GLN A 517 34.85 -27.52 67.24
CA GLN A 517 35.63 -28.66 67.75
C GLN A 517 36.81 -28.20 68.62
N TRP A 518 37.58 -27.20 68.18
CA TRP A 518 38.67 -26.63 68.99
C TRP A 518 38.14 -25.99 70.29
N ARG A 519 36.99 -25.32 70.25
CA ARG A 519 36.34 -24.78 71.45
C ARG A 519 35.98 -25.91 72.44
N LYS A 520 35.30 -26.96 71.97
CA LYS A 520 34.94 -28.13 72.80
C LYS A 520 36.16 -28.85 73.37
N ALA A 521 37.25 -28.95 72.60
CA ALA A 521 38.49 -29.54 73.08
C ALA A 521 39.15 -28.69 74.18
N ALA A 522 39.14 -27.36 74.04
CA ALA A 522 39.63 -26.43 75.06
C ALA A 522 38.74 -26.43 76.33
N GLU A 523 37.42 -26.46 76.16
CA GLU A 523 36.44 -26.60 77.25
C GLU A 523 36.65 -27.91 78.02
N ALA A 524 36.84 -29.04 77.32
CA ALA A 524 37.13 -30.33 77.94
C ALA A 524 38.49 -30.36 78.65
N ALA A 525 39.54 -29.77 78.07
CA ALA A 525 40.85 -29.65 78.70
C ALA A 525 40.79 -28.77 79.97
N ALA A 526 40.07 -27.65 79.92
CA ALA A 526 39.83 -26.80 81.08
C ALA A 526 39.00 -27.52 82.16
N ALA A 527 38.03 -28.34 81.79
CA ALA A 527 37.27 -29.17 82.72
C ALA A 527 38.14 -30.24 83.41
N VAL A 528 39.10 -30.85 82.71
CA VAL A 528 40.09 -31.77 83.31
C VAL A 528 41.02 -31.03 84.28
N LEU A 529 41.51 -29.84 83.91
CA LEU A 529 42.36 -29.02 84.78
C LEU A 529 41.62 -28.48 86.01
N SER A 530 40.32 -28.22 85.91
CA SER A 530 39.48 -27.73 87.01
C SER A 530 38.94 -28.87 87.90
N GLY A 531 38.71 -30.05 87.33
CA GLY A 531 38.22 -31.24 88.04
C GLY A 531 39.29 -32.08 88.74
N GLY A 532 40.57 -31.70 88.62
CA GLY A 532 41.73 -32.45 89.13
C GLY A 532 42.56 -31.68 90.15
N GLY A 533 41.95 -31.12 91.20
CA GLY A 533 42.67 -30.27 92.16
C GLY A 533 41.91 -29.88 93.42
N GLU A 534 41.61 -30.84 94.30
CA GLU A 534 41.24 -30.50 95.68
C GLU A 534 42.43 -29.89 96.44
N ASN A 535 42.15 -28.89 97.29
CA ASN A 535 43.03 -28.23 98.28
C ASN A 535 43.92 -27.04 97.84
N ASN A 536 43.65 -25.91 98.50
CA ASN A 536 44.61 -24.92 99.01
C ASN A 536 45.54 -24.13 98.06
N GLY A 537 44.99 -23.03 97.51
CA GLY A 537 45.21 -21.72 98.16
C GLY A 537 46.31 -20.79 97.63
N ILE A 538 46.17 -19.49 97.98
CA ILE A 538 47.13 -18.38 97.74
C ILE A 538 47.44 -18.15 96.24
N GLY A 539 46.80 -17.23 95.52
CA GLY A 539 46.16 -15.99 95.96
C GLY A 539 47.18 -14.85 96.04
N ARG A 540 47.41 -14.15 94.91
CA ARG A 540 48.13 -12.87 94.90
C ARG A 540 47.68 -11.99 93.73
N THR A 541 46.84 -11.01 94.05
CA THR A 541 46.36 -9.96 93.14
C THR A 541 47.45 -8.92 92.87
N VAL A 542 47.47 -8.36 91.65
CA VAL A 542 48.12 -7.07 91.36
C VAL A 542 47.22 -6.28 90.39
N GLU A 543 46.42 -5.37 90.95
CA GLU A 543 45.73 -4.33 90.20
C GLU A 543 46.34 -2.96 90.56
N ARG A 544 46.29 -2.00 89.65
CA ARG A 544 46.63 -0.61 89.96
C ARG A 544 45.82 0.39 89.13
N THR A 545 44.87 1.03 89.81
CA THR A 545 44.08 2.22 89.39
C THR A 545 44.96 3.34 88.84
N GLY A 546 44.49 4.28 88.01
CA GLY A 546 43.15 4.64 87.50
C GLY A 546 43.33 5.87 86.58
N SER A 547 42.43 6.85 86.39
CA SER A 547 41.01 7.05 86.72
C SER A 547 40.58 8.39 86.09
N LEU A 548 39.59 8.43 85.19
CA LEU A 548 38.86 9.67 84.83
C LEU A 548 37.45 9.32 84.31
N GLU A 549 36.44 9.85 84.98
CA GLU A 549 35.04 9.92 84.55
C GLU A 549 34.49 11.30 85.01
N PRO A 550 33.43 11.84 84.39
CA PRO A 550 32.10 11.40 84.82
C PRO A 550 31.04 11.27 83.70
N GLU A 551 30.28 10.18 83.78
CA GLU A 551 28.81 10.16 83.78
C GLU A 551 28.05 11.08 82.79
N TYR A 552 27.36 10.46 81.83
CA TYR A 552 25.89 10.51 81.85
C TYR A 552 25.31 9.27 81.16
N ASN A 553 24.22 8.71 81.71
CA ASN A 553 23.85 7.31 81.48
C ASN A 553 22.45 7.12 80.87
N ASN A 554 22.27 6.01 80.15
CA ASN A 554 21.01 5.28 79.91
C ASN A 554 19.79 5.90 79.18
N SER A 555 19.60 5.40 77.95
CA SER A 555 18.48 4.50 77.58
C SER A 555 17.03 5.02 77.50
N ILE A 556 16.67 5.53 76.32
CA ILE A 556 15.38 5.25 75.64
C ILE A 556 15.71 5.04 74.13
N GLY A 557 15.18 4.05 73.40
CA GLY A 557 14.33 2.93 73.81
C GLY A 557 13.73 2.12 72.65
N GLY A 558 14.43 1.07 72.19
CA GLY A 558 13.86 -0.06 71.42
C GLY A 558 14.00 -0.05 69.89
N LYS A 559 13.79 -1.25 69.30
CA LYS A 559 13.67 -1.61 67.87
C LYS A 559 14.94 -1.46 67.01
N LEU A 560 15.45 -2.48 66.28
CA LEU A 560 14.98 -3.86 66.05
C LEU A 560 16.15 -4.88 66.05
N MET A 561 15.81 -6.15 66.22
CA MET A 561 16.69 -7.31 66.01
C MET A 561 16.69 -7.77 64.53
N SER A 562 17.57 -8.73 64.23
CA SER A 562 17.49 -9.74 63.14
C SER A 562 17.37 -9.28 61.68
N SER A 563 18.49 -9.47 60.96
CA SER A 563 18.54 -10.24 59.69
C SER A 563 18.18 -11.73 60.03
N PRO A 564 17.61 -12.58 59.15
CA PRO A 564 17.94 -12.69 57.71
C PRO A 564 16.77 -13.05 56.73
N PHE A 565 17.16 -13.33 55.48
CA PHE A 565 16.48 -14.09 54.40
C PHE A 565 15.05 -14.63 54.64
N SER A 566 14.17 -14.35 53.67
CA SER A 566 13.26 -15.35 53.09
C SER A 566 13.00 -15.01 51.63
N ASP A 567 13.01 -16.00 50.75
CA ASP A 567 12.28 -15.94 49.49
C ASP A 567 10.78 -16.13 49.77
N GLU A 568 9.92 -15.53 48.96
CA GLU A 568 8.68 -16.16 48.48
C GLU A 568 8.20 -15.45 47.20
N VAL A 569 7.64 -16.22 46.27
CA VAL A 569 6.96 -15.75 45.05
C VAL A 569 5.54 -15.26 45.40
N ASP A 570 4.81 -14.46 44.63
CA ASP A 570 4.57 -14.59 43.19
C ASP A 570 3.89 -13.36 42.53
N GLU A 571 3.79 -13.39 41.19
CA GLU A 571 2.79 -12.79 40.29
C GLU A 571 2.44 -11.26 40.21
N GLU A 572 2.00 -10.91 39.00
CA GLU A 572 1.09 -9.81 38.59
C GLU A 572 1.47 -8.31 38.59
N SER A 573 2.26 -7.93 37.56
CA SER A 573 1.91 -6.87 36.58
C SER A 573 1.99 -5.36 36.94
N PRO A 574 2.10 -4.46 35.92
CA PRO A 574 3.00 -3.29 36.06
C PRO A 574 2.33 -1.94 36.32
N LYS A 575 3.08 -1.03 36.96
CA LYS A 575 2.82 0.43 36.96
C LYS A 575 4.00 1.24 36.46
N ARG A 576 3.73 1.98 35.38
CA ARG A 576 4.58 2.97 34.68
C ARG A 576 5.53 3.77 35.59
N ARG A 577 6.79 3.92 35.17
CA ARG A 577 7.55 5.18 35.30
C ARG A 577 8.51 5.34 34.13
N ASN A 578 8.67 6.58 33.65
CA ASN A 578 9.57 6.90 32.55
C ASN A 578 11.03 6.80 33.00
N SER A 579 11.89 6.22 32.17
CA SER A 579 13.35 6.36 32.23
C SER A 579 13.88 6.77 30.86
N GLY A 580 13.84 8.07 30.55
CA GLY A 580 14.46 8.61 29.35
C GLY A 580 15.98 8.59 29.49
N GLY A 581 16.66 7.87 28.60
CA GLY A 581 18.13 7.77 28.60
C GLY A 581 18.61 6.86 27.46
N VAL A 582 19.83 7.14 26.95
CA VAL A 582 20.50 6.36 25.90
C VAL A 582 19.75 6.28 24.55
N LEU A 583 19.64 7.41 23.86
CA LEU A 583 19.57 7.44 22.38
C LEU A 583 20.07 8.81 21.85
N ARG A 584 21.40 9.01 21.80
CA ARG A 584 22.02 10.20 21.20
C ARG A 584 23.33 9.88 20.48
N ARG A 585 23.23 9.18 19.35
CA ARG A 585 24.28 9.11 18.32
C ARG A 585 23.72 8.52 17.02
N MET A 586 23.44 9.38 16.03
CA MET A 586 23.40 9.15 14.57
C MET A 586 22.68 10.33 13.90
N SER A 587 23.36 11.47 13.84
CA SER A 587 22.83 12.72 13.27
C SER A 587 23.78 13.25 12.18
N GLY A 588 23.55 12.82 10.94
CA GLY A 588 24.22 13.38 9.77
C GLY A 588 24.48 12.38 8.65
N LEU A 589 23.63 12.40 7.60
CA LEU A 589 23.98 12.04 6.21
C LEU A 589 22.90 12.44 5.18
N TRP A 590 22.14 13.52 5.42
CA TRP A 590 21.06 13.99 4.52
C TRP A 590 21.19 15.48 4.19
N LYS A 591 22.02 15.83 3.20
CA LYS A 591 22.02 17.13 2.49
C LYS A 591 22.56 16.99 1.06
N LYS A 592 21.87 17.64 0.10
CA LYS A 592 22.06 17.57 -1.37
C LYS A 592 21.55 16.24 -1.95
N SER A 593 20.97 16.18 -3.16
CA SER A 593 20.85 17.21 -4.21
C SER A 593 19.46 17.93 -4.14
N PRO A 594 18.85 18.56 -5.19
CA PRO A 594 19.07 18.51 -6.65
C PRO A 594 19.87 19.69 -7.23
N LYS A 595 20.46 19.46 -8.41
CA LYS A 595 20.47 20.37 -9.55
C LYS A 595 20.47 19.53 -10.82
#